data_AF-A0A409V780-F1
#
_entry.id   AF-A0A409V780-F1
#
_cell.length_a   1.000
_cell.length_b   1.000
_cell.length_c   1.000
_cell.angle_alpha   90.00
_cell.angle_beta   90.00
_cell.angle_gamma   90.00
#
_symmetry.space_group_name_H-M   'P 1'
#
loop_
_entity.id
_entity.type
_entity.pdbx_description
1 polymer ?
#
loop_
_entity_poly.entity_id
_entity_poly.type
_entity_poly.pdbx_seq_one_letter_code
_entity_poly.pdbx_strand_id
1 'polypeptide(L)'
;MEYGRKEMAFSLKMDYLKVQVVSASQMVIEEMFLKKRSLHPLQVVGTEGSFGALLMIAVVLPVMYFIPGSDVNNSYENSLDAIYQIFNEPRLLVFCLLYLLSIAFYNYFGLAVTKSLTAVHRTLIDACRTILVWVVDLLIFYAFDKDFGEPFDKTYGLLQ
;
A
#
# COMPACT_ATOMS: atom_id res chain seq x y z
N MET A 1 15.19 -28.56 8.41
CA MET A 1 15.06 -27.08 8.37
C MET A 1 15.06 -26.53 6.94
N GLU A 2 15.88 -27.04 6.02
CA GLU A 2 15.92 -26.55 4.63
C GLU A 2 14.65 -26.89 3.80
N TYR A 3 14.05 -28.07 4.03
CA TYR A 3 12.80 -28.48 3.38
C TYR A 3 11.64 -27.53 3.71
N GLY A 4 11.45 -27.18 4.99
CA GLY A 4 10.44 -26.21 5.43
C GLY A 4 10.65 -24.79 4.89
N ARG A 5 11.90 -24.39 4.63
CA ARG A 5 12.21 -23.09 4.00
C ARG A 5 11.80 -23.05 2.53
N LYS A 6 11.95 -24.17 1.81
CA LYS A 6 11.53 -24.29 0.40
C LYS A 6 10.00 -24.26 0.27
N GLU A 7 9.28 -24.96 1.16
CA GLU A 7 7.82 -24.94 1.24
C GLU A 7 7.29 -23.53 1.57
N MET A 8 7.88 -22.86 2.57
CA MET A 8 7.51 -21.48 2.93
C MET A 8 7.79 -20.50 1.78
N ALA A 9 8.95 -20.61 1.13
CA ALA A 9 9.28 -19.77 -0.02
C ALA A 9 8.34 -20.02 -1.21
N PHE A 10 7.90 -21.27 -1.42
CA PHE A 10 6.92 -21.61 -2.43
C PHE A 10 5.55 -21.00 -2.10
N SER A 11 5.08 -21.13 -0.85
CA SER A 11 3.82 -20.51 -0.39
C SER A 11 3.82 -19.01 -0.61
N LEU A 12 4.88 -18.31 -0.17
CA LEU A 12 5.02 -16.86 -0.31
C LEU A 12 4.99 -16.42 -1.79
N LYS A 13 5.68 -17.16 -2.67
CA LYS A 13 5.65 -16.88 -4.11
C LYS A 13 4.25 -17.06 -4.70
N MET A 14 3.53 -18.10 -4.29
CA MET A 14 2.17 -18.36 -4.75
C MET A 14 1.20 -17.28 -4.27
N ASP A 15 1.33 -16.83 -3.02
CA ASP A 15 0.48 -15.76 -2.49
C ASP A 15 0.75 -14.43 -3.19
N TYR A 16 2.02 -14.12 -3.48
CA TYR A 16 2.40 -12.95 -4.27
C TYR A 16 1.81 -12.98 -5.69
N LEU A 17 1.85 -14.14 -6.37
CA LEU A 17 1.27 -14.29 -7.70
C LEU A 17 -0.25 -14.05 -7.68
N LYS A 18 -0.96 -14.59 -6.68
CA LYS A 18 -2.41 -14.38 -6.53
C LYS A 18 -2.74 -12.89 -6.40
N VAL A 19 -2.02 -12.18 -5.52
CA VAL A 19 -2.24 -10.74 -5.29
C VAL A 19 -2.01 -9.93 -6.57
N GLN A 20 -0.95 -10.22 -7.32
CA GLN A 20 -0.66 -9.52 -8.58
C GLN A 20 -1.75 -9.74 -9.65
N VAL A 21 -2.26 -10.98 -9.79
CA VAL A 21 -3.32 -11.28 -10.75
C VAL A 21 -4.60 -10.53 -10.40
N VAL A 22 -4.97 -10.48 -9.12
CA VAL A 22 -6.14 -9.73 -8.64
C VAL A 22 -5.96 -8.23 -8.91
N SER A 23 -4.80 -7.68 -8.56
CA SER A 23 -4.50 -6.25 -8.77
C SER A 23 -4.50 -5.86 -10.25
N ALA A 24 -3.91 -6.67 -11.12
CA ALA A 24 -3.89 -6.42 -12.56
C ALA A 24 -5.31 -6.47 -13.16
N SER A 25 -6.13 -7.43 -12.71
CA SER A 25 -7.53 -7.54 -13.13
C SER A 25 -8.33 -6.31 -12.69
N GLN A 26 -8.12 -5.83 -11.47
CA GLN A 26 -8.77 -4.65 -10.93
C GLN A 26 -8.44 -3.39 -11.76
N MET A 27 -7.16 -3.18 -12.11
CA MET A 27 -6.75 -2.06 -12.95
C MET A 27 -7.38 -2.09 -14.36
N VAL A 28 -7.51 -3.27 -14.97
CA VAL A 28 -8.16 -3.41 -16.29
C VAL A 28 -9.67 -3.14 -16.20
N ILE A 29 -10.32 -3.59 -15.13
CA ILE A 29 -11.74 -3.34 -14.88
C ILE A 29 -11.99 -1.83 -14.64
N GLU A 30 -11.16 -1.16 -13.84
CA GLU A 30 -11.20 0.29 -13.64
C GLU A 30 -11.08 1.05 -14.96
N GLU A 31 -10.08 0.71 -15.79
CA GLU A 31 -9.90 1.33 -17.10
C GLU A 31 -11.13 1.14 -17.98
N MET A 32 -11.73 -0.06 -17.95
CA MET A 32 -12.96 -0.34 -18.69
C MET A 32 -14.13 0.54 -18.22
N PHE A 33 -14.31 0.69 -16.91
CA PHE A 33 -15.36 1.54 -16.35
C PHE A 33 -15.14 3.02 -16.70
N LEU A 34 -13.91 3.51 -16.59
CA LEU A 34 -13.57 4.90 -16.92
C LEU A 34 -13.78 5.22 -18.40
N LYS A 35 -13.41 4.30 -19.31
CA LYS A 35 -13.50 4.52 -20.76
C LYS A 35 -14.86 4.19 -21.36
N LYS A 36 -15.49 3.08 -20.98
CA LYS A 36 -16.79 2.66 -21.56
C LYS A 36 -17.99 3.34 -20.92
N ARG A 37 -17.92 3.68 -19.63
CA ARG A 37 -19.04 4.31 -18.89
C ARG A 37 -18.80 5.80 -18.62
N SER A 38 -17.67 6.35 -19.08
CA SER A 38 -17.28 7.76 -18.96
C SER A 38 -17.42 8.35 -17.54
N LEU A 39 -17.29 7.49 -16.52
CA LEU A 39 -17.47 7.89 -15.14
C LEU A 39 -16.40 8.93 -14.74
N HIS A 40 -16.75 9.79 -13.79
CA HIS A 40 -15.80 10.76 -13.26
C HIS A 40 -14.84 10.03 -12.30
N PRO A 41 -13.50 10.18 -12.43
CA PRO A 41 -12.53 9.50 -11.58
C PRO A 41 -12.78 9.68 -10.08
N LEU A 42 -13.23 10.88 -9.69
CA LEU A 42 -13.55 11.19 -8.29
C LEU A 42 -14.72 10.36 -7.74
N GLN A 43 -15.71 10.03 -8.58
CA GLN A 43 -16.84 9.21 -8.15
C GLN A 43 -16.41 7.76 -7.94
N VAL A 44 -15.59 7.22 -8.86
CA VAL A 44 -15.07 5.85 -8.77
C VAL A 44 -14.24 5.67 -7.49
N VAL A 45 -13.24 6.54 -7.29
CA VAL A 45 -12.37 6.48 -6.09
C VAL A 45 -13.15 6.68 -4.79
N GLY A 46 -14.17 7.55 -4.79
CA GLY A 46 -15.01 7.78 -3.62
C GLY A 46 -15.88 6.56 -3.28
N THR A 47 -16.40 5.87 -4.28
CA THR A 47 -17.15 4.62 -4.07
C THR A 47 -16.23 3.50 -3.59
N GLU A 48 -15.06 3.32 -4.19
CA GLU A 48 -14.09 2.29 -3.76
C GLU A 48 -13.57 2.56 -2.35
N GLY A 49 -13.22 3.81 -2.05
CA GLY A 49 -12.78 4.23 -0.73
C GLY A 49 -13.84 4.03 0.35
N SER A 50 -15.11 4.31 0.04
CA SER A 50 -16.20 4.13 1.01
C SER A 50 -16.52 2.65 1.27
N PHE A 51 -16.55 1.79 0.23
CA PHE A 51 -16.67 0.35 0.42
C PHE A 51 -15.45 -0.25 1.14
N GLY A 52 -14.24 0.20 0.82
CA GLY A 52 -13.00 -0.21 1.49
C GLY A 52 -13.01 0.17 2.98
N ALA A 53 -13.40 1.40 3.31
CA ALA A 53 -13.53 1.85 4.69
C ALA A 53 -14.59 1.04 5.46
N LEU A 54 -15.73 0.76 4.83
CA LEU A 54 -16.78 -0.04 5.44
C LEU A 54 -16.32 -1.48 5.71
N LEU A 55 -15.64 -2.12 4.76
CA LEU A 55 -15.09 -3.47 4.94
C LEU A 55 -14.00 -3.51 6.02
N MET A 56 -13.14 -2.49 6.07
CA MET A 56 -12.12 -2.38 7.11
C MET A 56 -12.75 -2.27 8.50
N ILE A 57 -13.71 -1.37 8.68
CA ILE A 57 -14.36 -1.12 9.98
C ILE A 57 -15.24 -2.31 10.39
N ALA A 58 -16.00 -2.89 9.47
CA ALA A 58 -16.99 -3.91 9.79
C ALA A 58 -16.43 -5.33 9.90
N VAL A 59 -15.32 -5.62 9.20
CA VAL A 59 -14.79 -7.00 9.09
C VAL A 59 -13.35 -7.07 9.56
N VAL A 60 -12.44 -6.30 8.97
CA VAL A 60 -11.00 -6.49 9.20
C VAL A 60 -10.60 -6.12 10.63
N LEU A 61 -10.95 -4.92 11.11
CA LEU A 61 -10.58 -4.47 12.46
C LEU A 61 -11.21 -5.36 13.55
N PRO A 62 -12.50 -5.75 13.48
CA PRO A 62 -13.07 -6.69 14.45
C PRO A 62 -12.40 -8.06 14.42
N VAL A 63 -12.13 -8.62 13.24
CA VAL A 63 -11.46 -9.92 13.12
C VAL A 63 -10.06 -9.87 13.73
N MET A 64 -9.28 -8.82 13.43
CA MET A 64 -7.94 -8.63 13.99
C MET A 64 -7.97 -8.41 15.50
N TYR A 65 -9.03 -7.78 16.02
CA TYR A 65 -9.22 -7.61 17.46
C TYR A 65 -9.42 -8.95 18.19
N PHE A 66 -10.19 -9.88 17.61
CA PHE A 66 -10.49 -11.19 18.22
C PHE A 66 -9.36 -12.23 18.06
N ILE A 67 -8.40 -11.99 17.17
CA ILE A 67 -7.25 -12.89 17.01
C ILE A 67 -6.30 -12.66 18.19
N PRO A 68 -5.89 -13.73 18.91
CA PRO A 68 -4.97 -13.60 20.02
C PRO A 68 -3.59 -13.15 19.51
N GLY A 69 -3.05 -12.10 20.13
CA GLY A 69 -1.76 -11.54 19.76
C GLY A 69 -1.00 -10.95 20.93
N SER A 70 0.14 -10.32 20.62
CA SER A 70 1.10 -9.82 21.61
C SER A 70 0.81 -8.41 22.13
N ASP A 71 -0.27 -7.78 21.67
CA ASP A 71 -0.59 -6.39 21.97
C ASP A 71 -1.47 -6.25 23.23
N VAL A 72 -1.70 -5.01 23.67
CA VAL A 72 -2.50 -4.70 24.88
C VAL A 72 -3.86 -5.42 24.82
N ASN A 73 -4.19 -6.21 25.86
CA ASN A 73 -5.34 -7.14 25.97
C ASN A 73 -5.25 -8.48 25.21
N ASN A 74 -4.05 -8.98 24.90
CA ASN A 74 -3.84 -10.23 24.14
C ASN A 74 -4.50 -10.22 22.76
N SER A 75 -4.56 -9.05 22.12
CA SER A 75 -5.09 -8.89 20.77
C SER A 75 -3.95 -8.78 19.75
N TYR A 76 -4.18 -9.15 18.48
CA TYR A 76 -3.21 -8.98 17.41
C TYR A 76 -3.09 -7.52 16.96
N GLU A 77 -4.19 -6.79 16.95
CA GLU A 77 -4.23 -5.37 16.63
C GLU A 77 -5.32 -4.68 17.45
N ASN A 78 -4.92 -3.88 18.45
CA ASN A 78 -5.87 -3.14 19.26
C ASN A 78 -6.18 -1.78 18.65
N SER A 79 -7.11 -1.77 17.69
CA SER A 79 -7.48 -0.55 16.97
C SER A 79 -8.08 0.53 17.89
N LEU A 80 -8.66 0.17 19.04
CA LEU A 80 -9.20 1.13 20.00
C LEU A 80 -8.09 1.90 20.72
N ASP A 81 -7.01 1.20 21.08
CA ASP A 81 -5.84 1.84 21.70
C ASP A 81 -5.14 2.77 20.70
N ALA A 82 -4.99 2.34 19.44
CA ALA A 82 -4.44 3.18 18.38
C ALA A 82 -5.24 4.48 18.17
N ILE A 83 -6.57 4.40 18.19
CA ILE A 83 -7.44 5.59 18.12
C ILE A 83 -7.19 6.52 19.31
N TYR A 84 -7.10 5.97 20.52
CA TYR A 84 -6.81 6.76 21.72
C TYR A 84 -5.46 7.49 21.63
N GLN A 85 -4.42 6.81 21.15
CA GLN A 85 -3.09 7.41 20.95
C GLN A 85 -3.11 8.56 19.91
N ILE A 86 -3.85 8.40 18.81
CA ILE A 86 -3.98 9.42 17.78
C ILE A 86 -4.66 10.69 18.33
N PHE A 87 -5.68 10.54 19.17
CA PHE A 87 -6.37 11.70 19.75
C PHE A 87 -5.57 12.39 20.87
N ASN A 88 -4.73 11.64 21.58
CA ASN A 88 -3.96 12.20 22.68
C ASN A 88 -2.73 13.00 22.21
N GLU A 89 -2.14 12.65 21.07
CA GLU A 89 -0.95 13.34 20.53
C GLU A 89 -1.25 14.11 19.23
N PRO A 90 -1.29 15.46 19.26
CA PRO A 90 -1.69 16.26 18.09
C PRO A 90 -0.70 16.15 16.93
N ARG A 91 0.57 15.84 17.19
CA ARG A 91 1.57 15.60 16.15
C ARG A 91 1.23 14.35 15.33
N LEU A 92 0.85 13.26 15.99
CA LEU A 92 0.43 12.02 15.32
C LEU A 92 -0.83 12.27 14.48
N LEU A 93 -1.81 12.98 15.04
CA LEU A 93 -3.04 13.35 14.31
C LEU A 93 -2.73 14.08 13.00
N VAL A 94 -1.84 15.09 13.04
CA VAL A 94 -1.46 15.85 11.84
C VAL A 94 -0.78 14.93 10.81
N PHE A 95 0.15 14.07 11.22
CA PHE A 95 0.77 13.11 10.31
C PHE A 95 -0.24 12.13 9.71
N CYS A 96 -1.18 11.62 10.50
CA CYS A 96 -2.26 10.75 10.00
C CYS A 96 -3.13 11.46 8.97
N LEU A 97 -3.52 12.72 9.21
CA LEU A 97 -4.33 13.50 8.26
C LEU A 97 -3.58 13.80 6.97
N LEU A 98 -2.31 14.19 7.05
CA LEU A 98 -1.46 14.40 5.88
C LEU A 98 -1.30 13.12 5.06
N TYR A 99 -1.12 11.99 5.74
CA TYR A 99 -1.01 10.69 5.10
C TYR A 99 -2.31 10.29 4.39
N LEU A 100 -3.47 10.45 5.04
CA LEU A 100 -4.79 10.21 4.43
C LEU A 100 -5.02 11.08 3.19
N LEU A 101 -4.68 12.36 3.27
CA LEU A 101 -4.81 13.29 2.15
C LEU A 101 -3.87 12.90 1.00
N SER A 102 -2.65 12.49 1.31
CA SER A 102 -1.68 12.02 0.32
C SER A 102 -2.18 10.78 -0.44
N ILE A 103 -2.72 9.79 0.28
CA ILE A 103 -3.31 8.59 -0.34
C ILE A 103 -4.51 8.95 -1.22
N ALA A 104 -5.38 9.84 -0.73
CA ALA A 104 -6.56 10.27 -1.49
C ALA A 104 -6.16 10.93 -2.82
N PHE A 105 -5.18 11.83 -2.79
CA PHE A 105 -4.64 12.44 -4.00
C PHE A 105 -3.95 11.43 -4.91
N TYR A 106 -3.13 10.53 -4.37
CA TYR A 106 -2.47 9.49 -5.16
C TYR A 106 -3.49 8.63 -5.91
N ASN A 107 -4.56 8.19 -5.26
CA ASN A 107 -5.61 7.39 -5.91
C ASN A 107 -6.39 8.20 -6.96
N TYR A 108 -6.73 9.47 -6.67
CA TYR A 108 -7.40 10.34 -7.64
C TYR A 108 -6.53 10.59 -8.89
N PHE A 109 -5.27 10.98 -8.71
CA PHE A 109 -4.35 11.23 -9.82
C PHE A 109 -4.06 9.96 -10.60
N GLY A 110 -3.93 8.80 -9.94
CA GLY A 110 -3.78 7.50 -10.60
C GLY A 110 -4.95 7.21 -11.55
N LEU A 111 -6.19 7.38 -11.08
CA LEU A 111 -7.38 7.19 -11.92
C LEU A 111 -7.54 8.27 -13.00
N ALA A 112 -7.16 9.51 -12.72
CA ALA A 112 -7.16 10.59 -13.70
C ALA A 112 -6.18 10.30 -14.85
N VAL A 113 -4.99 9.80 -14.54
CA VAL A 113 -4.00 9.33 -15.52
C VAL A 113 -4.56 8.17 -16.34
N THR A 114 -5.16 7.16 -15.71
CA THR A 114 -5.79 6.03 -16.44
C THR A 114 -6.90 6.50 -17.37
N LYS A 115 -7.68 7.49 -16.96
CA LYS A 115 -8.75 8.06 -17.79
C LYS A 115 -8.21 8.81 -19.01
N SER A 116 -7.17 9.62 -18.85
CA SER A 116 -6.59 10.40 -19.95
C SER A 116 -5.67 9.58 -20.85
N LEU A 117 -5.03 8.54 -20.31
CA LEU A 117 -4.08 7.67 -21.01
C LEU A 117 -4.60 6.22 -21.01
N THR A 118 -3.88 5.30 -20.35
CA THR A 118 -4.21 3.87 -20.25
C THR A 118 -3.72 3.31 -18.91
N ALA A 119 -4.19 2.12 -18.51
CA ALA A 119 -3.68 1.45 -17.30
C ALA A 119 -2.17 1.16 -17.38
N VAL A 120 -1.62 0.98 -18.59
CA VAL A 120 -0.17 0.76 -18.80
C VAL A 120 0.67 1.98 -18.37
N HIS A 121 0.16 3.19 -18.60
CA HIS A 121 0.87 4.39 -18.15
C HIS A 121 0.84 4.51 -16.62
N ARG A 122 -0.27 4.12 -15.98
CA ARG A 122 -0.36 4.07 -14.52
C ARG A 122 0.63 3.07 -13.93
N THR A 123 0.72 1.86 -14.49
CA THR A 123 1.71 0.86 -14.00
C THR A 123 3.15 1.29 -14.22
N LEU A 124 3.44 2.00 -15.31
CA LEU A 124 4.77 2.59 -15.52
C LEU A 124 5.12 3.65 -14.47
N ILE A 125 4.17 4.54 -14.14
CA ILE A 125 4.36 5.56 -13.09
C ILE A 125 4.57 4.89 -11.73
N ASP A 126 3.83 3.83 -11.42
CA ASP A 126 4.01 3.08 -10.18
C ASP A 126 5.39 2.42 -10.09
N ALA A 127 5.93 1.91 -11.21
CA ALA A 127 7.30 1.41 -11.28
C ALA A 127 8.33 2.53 -11.07
N CYS A 128 8.14 3.69 -11.70
CA CYS A 128 8.99 4.86 -11.50
C CYS A 128 9.03 5.32 -10.04
N ARG A 129 7.89 5.32 -9.34
CA ARG A 129 7.83 5.67 -7.91
C ARG A 129 8.75 4.78 -7.08
N THR A 130 8.70 3.46 -7.27
CA THR A 130 9.56 2.53 -6.51
C THR A 130 11.04 2.78 -6.77
N ILE A 131 11.41 3.07 -8.03
CA ILE A 131 12.79 3.44 -8.39
C ILE A 131 13.20 4.74 -7.69
N LEU A 132 12.31 5.74 -7.65
CA LEU A 132 12.58 7.01 -6.96
C LEU A 132 12.79 6.82 -5.47
N VAL A 133 11.97 6.00 -4.80
CA VAL A 133 12.16 5.67 -3.38
C VAL A 133 13.55 5.07 -3.15
N TRP A 134 13.95 4.12 -3.99
CA TRP A 134 15.26 3.48 -3.89
C TRP A 134 16.43 4.46 -4.14
N VAL A 135 16.29 5.35 -5.13
CA VAL A 135 17.31 6.39 -5.39
C VAL A 135 17.41 7.36 -4.23
N VAL A 136 16.28 7.79 -3.66
CA VAL A 136 16.26 8.70 -2.50
C VAL A 136 16.90 8.02 -1.28
N ASP A 137 16.62 6.74 -1.05
CA ASP A 137 17.22 5.97 0.05
C ASP A 137 18.76 5.93 -0.04
N LEU A 138 19.29 5.63 -1.23
CA LEU A 138 20.74 5.69 -1.48
C LEU A 138 21.31 7.09 -1.30
N LEU A 139 20.60 8.13 -1.77
CA LEU A 139 21.05 9.51 -1.60
C LEU A 139 21.12 9.90 -0.12
N ILE A 140 20.14 9.48 0.68
CA ILE A 140 20.15 9.72 2.14
C ILE A 140 21.39 9.06 2.77
N PHE A 141 21.66 7.80 2.43
CA PHE A 141 22.80 7.05 2.96
C PHE A 141 24.16 7.69 2.64
N TYR A 142 24.36 8.14 1.39
CA TYR A 142 25.65 8.67 0.95
C TYR A 142 25.83 10.17 1.20
N ALA A 143 24.76 10.97 1.25
CA ALA A 143 24.85 12.42 1.34
C ALA A 143 24.52 13.01 2.72
N PHE A 144 23.69 12.36 3.52
CA PHE A 144 23.20 12.93 4.78
C PHE A 144 23.64 12.13 6.01
N ASP A 145 23.13 10.91 6.15
CA ASP A 145 23.35 10.11 7.35
C ASP A 145 23.20 8.62 7.05
N LYS A 146 24.12 7.81 7.58
CA LYS A 146 24.19 6.37 7.32
C LYS A 146 23.16 5.58 8.12
N ASP A 147 22.56 6.19 9.14
CA ASP A 147 21.58 5.53 10.02
C ASP A 147 20.18 5.45 9.40
N PHE A 148 19.89 6.23 8.34
CA PHE A 148 18.55 6.33 7.75
C PHE A 148 18.39 5.76 6.34
N GLY A 149 19.47 5.32 5.68
CA GLY A 149 19.40 4.72 4.34
C GLY A 149 20.18 3.41 4.26
N GLU A 150 19.95 2.61 3.21
CA GLU A 150 20.68 1.35 3.01
C GLU A 150 21.89 1.53 2.06
N PRO A 151 23.03 0.87 2.35
CA PRO A 151 24.16 0.86 1.43
C PRO A 151 23.82 0.09 0.15
N PHE A 152 24.45 0.47 -0.96
CA PHE A 152 24.39 -0.32 -2.18
C PHE A 152 25.12 -1.66 -2.01
N ASP A 153 24.38 -2.71 -1.63
CA ASP A 153 24.91 -4.07 -1.50
C ASP A 153 24.83 -4.82 -2.84
N LYS A 154 25.95 -5.43 -3.24
CA LYS A 154 26.06 -6.24 -4.47
C LYS A 154 25.41 -7.62 -4.34
N THR A 155 25.01 -8.02 -3.13
CA THR A 155 24.43 -9.34 -2.85
C THR A 155 22.92 -9.39 -3.13
N TYR A 156 22.23 -8.24 -3.06
CA TYR A 156 20.77 -8.11 -3.20
C TYR A 156 20.33 -6.98 -4.13
N GLY A 157 21.27 -6.29 -4.79
CA GLY A 157 20.98 -5.15 -5.68
C GLY A 157 20.29 -5.56 -6.99
N LEU A 158 19.44 -4.67 -7.51
CA LEU A 158 18.65 -4.84 -8.75
C LEU A 158 19.50 -5.08 -10.02
N LEU A 159 20.79 -4.75 -9.96
CA LEU A 159 21.78 -4.96 -11.02
C LEU A 159 22.71 -6.10 -10.64
N GLN A 160 22.31 -7.33 -11.02
CA GLN A 160 23.21 -8.47 -11.14
C GLN A 160 23.53 -8.72 -12.62
#